data_AF-A0A920Q5F0-F1
#
_entry.id   AF-A0A920Q5F0-F1
#
_cell.length_a   1.000
_cell.length_b   1.000
_cell.length_c   1.000
_cell.angle_alpha   90.00
_cell.angle_beta   90.00
_cell.angle_gamma   90.00
#
_symmetry.space_group_name_H-M   'P 1'
#
loop_
_entity.id
_entity.type
_entity.pdbx_description
1 polymer ?
#
loop_
_entity_poly.entity_id
_entity_poly.type
_entity_poly.pdbx_seq_one_letter_code
_entity_poly.pdbx_strand_id
1 'polypeptide(L)'
;MMFKTGDVPYAIDPVLRDAMDLLFVLHADHEQNCSTTTARVVGSAHADPYVTVSAAASALYGPRHGGANEAVLRMLEEIGEYENVPAFIDGVKSGAQRN
;
A
#
# COMPACT_ATOMS: atom_id res chain seq x y z
N MET A 1 -4.16 -12.67 -31.96
CA MET A 1 -3.52 -13.74 -31.15
C MET A 1 -4.55 -14.83 -30.87
N MET A 2 -4.14 -16.09 -30.98
CA MET A 2 -4.94 -17.30 -31.19
C MET A 2 -5.88 -17.72 -30.02
N PHE A 3 -6.17 -16.84 -29.06
CA PHE A 3 -7.03 -17.13 -27.89
C PHE A 3 -7.94 -15.98 -27.44
N LYS A 4 -8.29 -15.03 -28.31
CA LYS A 4 -9.23 -13.96 -27.93
C LYS A 4 -10.66 -14.40 -28.18
N THR A 5 -11.24 -15.12 -27.21
CA THR A 5 -12.62 -15.62 -27.29
C THR A 5 -13.57 -14.62 -26.65
N GLY A 6 -14.32 -13.86 -27.45
CA GLY A 6 -15.62 -13.30 -27.04
C GLY A 6 -15.67 -12.24 -25.93
N ASP A 7 -14.55 -11.67 -25.47
CA ASP A 7 -14.58 -10.65 -24.43
C ASP A 7 -15.37 -9.41 -24.90
N VAL A 8 -16.33 -9.02 -24.08
CA VAL A 8 -16.96 -7.69 -24.15
C VAL A 8 -15.83 -6.65 -24.12
N PRO A 9 -15.84 -5.59 -24.95
CA PRO A 9 -14.81 -4.56 -24.88
C PRO A 9 -14.73 -4.04 -23.43
N TYR A 10 -13.63 -4.34 -22.74
CA TYR A 10 -13.40 -3.83 -21.39
C TYR A 10 -13.12 -2.34 -21.50
N ALA A 11 -14.14 -1.54 -21.21
CA ALA A 11 -14.01 -0.09 -21.14
C ALA A 11 -13.36 0.26 -19.81
N ILE A 12 -12.10 0.69 -19.86
CA ILE A 12 -11.37 1.17 -18.68
C ILE A 12 -11.78 2.61 -18.42
N ASP A 13 -12.23 2.91 -17.20
CA ASP A 13 -12.43 4.30 -16.77
C ASP A 13 -11.08 5.03 -16.85
N PRO A 14 -10.97 6.13 -17.64
CA PRO A 14 -9.71 6.84 -17.81
C PRO A 14 -9.17 7.40 -16.50
N VAL A 15 -10.02 7.78 -15.55
CA VAL A 15 -9.61 8.28 -14.22
C VAL A 15 -8.98 7.16 -13.41
N LEU A 16 -9.60 5.97 -13.38
CA LEU A 16 -9.05 4.82 -12.65
C LEU A 16 -7.73 4.33 -13.27
N ARG A 17 -7.63 4.34 -14.62
CA ARG A 17 -6.40 4.02 -15.33
C ARG A 17 -5.25 4.93 -14.88
N ASP A 18 -5.47 6.24 -14.95
CA ASP A 18 -4.42 7.23 -14.67
C ASP A 18 -4.06 7.23 -13.17
N ALA A 19 -5.04 7.03 -12.29
CA ALA A 19 -4.80 6.89 -10.85
C ALA A 19 -3.95 5.64 -10.52
N MET A 20 -4.23 4.50 -11.15
CA MET A 20 -3.47 3.26 -10.93
C MET A 20 -2.04 3.35 -11.46
N ASP A 21 -1.84 3.95 -12.63
CA ASP A 21 -0.51 4.17 -13.20
C ASP A 21 0.34 5.06 -12.28
N LEU A 22 -0.23 6.19 -11.84
CA LEU A 22 0.43 7.08 -10.88
C LEU A 22 0.76 6.36 -9.57
N LEU A 23 -0.18 5.58 -9.02
CA LEU A 23 0.03 4.82 -7.79
C LEU A 23 1.21 3.85 -7.93
N PHE A 24 1.28 3.10 -9.03
CA PHE A 24 2.39 2.16 -9.25
C PHE A 24 3.72 2.86 -9.46
N VAL A 25 3.77 3.94 -10.23
CA VAL A 25 4.99 4.71 -10.44
C VAL A 25 5.53 5.26 -9.11
N LEU A 26 4.66 5.80 -8.26
CA LEU A 26 5.05 6.34 -6.95
C LEU A 26 5.50 5.26 -5.95
N HIS A 27 4.94 4.06 -6.01
CA HIS A 27 5.30 2.95 -5.11
C HIS A 27 6.48 2.10 -5.62
N ALA A 28 6.96 2.34 -6.84
CA ALA A 28 7.96 1.49 -7.49
C ALA A 28 9.29 1.45 -6.73
N ASP A 29 9.73 2.57 -6.18
CA ASP A 29 10.94 2.64 -5.37
C ASP A 29 10.83 3.74 -4.30
N HIS A 30 11.40 3.45 -3.13
CA HIS A 30 11.53 4.41 -2.05
C HIS A 30 12.80 4.11 -1.24
N GLU A 31 13.90 3.94 -1.96
CA GLU A 31 15.27 3.73 -1.45
C GLU A 31 15.35 2.63 -0.36
N GLN A 32 16.02 2.92 0.77
CA GLN A 32 16.32 1.98 1.84
C GLN A 32 15.27 1.97 2.95
N ASN A 33 14.00 1.79 2.59
CA ASN A 33 12.94 1.53 3.56
C ASN A 33 13.08 0.12 4.19
N CYS A 34 12.20 -0.20 5.16
CA CYS A 34 12.26 -1.44 5.94
C CYS A 34 12.23 -2.71 5.06
N SER A 35 11.32 -2.79 4.08
CA SER A 35 11.21 -3.95 3.19
C SER A 35 12.39 -4.06 2.22
N THR A 36 12.86 -2.94 1.65
CA THR A 36 14.04 -2.95 0.78
C THR A 36 15.30 -3.36 1.54
N THR A 37 15.47 -2.88 2.77
CA THR A 37 16.60 -3.28 3.64
C THR A 37 16.53 -4.77 3.98
N THR A 38 15.34 -5.27 4.30
CA THR A 38 15.10 -6.71 4.51
C THR A 38 15.52 -7.54 3.30
N ALA A 39 15.12 -7.11 2.10
CA ALA A 39 15.52 -7.77 0.85
C ALA A 39 17.05 -7.85 0.71
N ARG A 40 17.75 -6.73 0.99
CA ARG A 40 19.22 -6.68 0.91
C ARG A 40 19.91 -7.60 1.92
N VAL A 41 19.42 -7.61 3.16
CA VAL A 41 19.99 -8.46 4.22
C VAL A 41 19.82 -9.93 3.88
N VAL A 42 18.61 -10.37 3.51
CA VAL A 42 18.35 -11.76 3.12
C VAL A 42 19.12 -12.14 1.85
N GLY A 43 19.12 -11.27 0.85
CA GLY A 43 19.86 -11.48 -0.41
C GLY A 43 21.37 -11.60 -0.22
N SER A 44 21.95 -10.94 0.79
CA SER A 44 23.40 -11.03 1.07
C SER A 44 23.87 -12.45 1.44
N ALA A 45 22.96 -13.32 1.87
CA ALA A 45 23.23 -14.73 2.12
C ALA A 45 23.24 -15.58 0.83
N HIS A 46 23.12 -14.97 -0.36
CA HIS A 46 22.90 -15.64 -1.64
C HIS A 46 21.60 -16.47 -1.66
N ALA A 47 20.56 -16.00 -0.96
CA ALA A 47 19.22 -16.58 -1.04
C ALA A 47 18.62 -16.37 -2.45
N ASP A 48 17.73 -17.25 -2.86
CA ASP A 48 17.06 -17.11 -4.14
C ASP A 48 16.09 -15.91 -4.15
N PRO A 49 15.78 -15.33 -5.33
CA PRO A 49 14.93 -14.14 -5.42
C PRO A 49 13.53 -14.31 -4.83
N TYR A 50 12.93 -15.51 -4.86
CA TYR A 50 11.60 -15.73 -4.30
C TYR A 50 11.64 -15.64 -2.77
N VAL A 51 12.65 -16.24 -2.13
CA VAL A 51 12.85 -16.12 -0.68
C VAL A 51 13.14 -14.68 -0.29
N THR A 52 14.01 -13.98 -1.01
CA THR A 52 14.34 -12.57 -0.76
C THR A 52 13.11 -11.67 -0.86
N VAL A 53 12.31 -11.80 -1.92
CA VAL A 53 11.09 -10.99 -2.12
C VAL A 53 10.01 -11.36 -1.10
N SER A 54 9.85 -12.64 -0.75
CA SER A 54 8.91 -13.07 0.30
C SER A 54 9.24 -12.46 1.66
N ALA A 55 10.53 -12.37 2.01
CA ALA A 55 10.97 -11.72 3.24
C ALA A 55 10.68 -10.20 3.20
N ALA A 56 10.96 -9.55 2.08
CA ALA A 56 10.65 -8.13 1.87
C ALA A 56 9.15 -7.83 1.98
N ALA A 57 8.30 -8.67 1.37
CA ALA A 57 6.85 -8.55 1.45
C ALA A 57 6.33 -8.73 2.88
N SER A 58 6.93 -9.66 3.64
CA SER A 58 6.60 -9.87 5.05
C SER A 58 6.93 -8.64 5.90
N ALA A 59 8.06 -7.97 5.62
CA ALA A 59 8.41 -6.71 6.28
C ALA A 59 7.49 -5.54 5.85
N LEU A 60 7.06 -5.53 4.58
CA LEU A 60 6.12 -4.52 4.07
C LEU A 60 4.74 -4.61 4.73
N TYR A 61 4.24 -5.81 5.01
CA TYR A 61 2.93 -6.03 5.62
C TYR A 61 2.74 -5.37 7.00
N GLY A 62 3.83 -5.07 7.72
CA GLY A 62 3.76 -4.49 9.06
C GLY A 62 2.95 -3.18 9.13
N PRO A 63 2.22 -2.92 10.24
CA PRO A 63 1.33 -1.76 10.37
C PRO A 63 2.07 -0.40 10.34
N ARG A 64 3.38 -0.41 10.57
CA ARG A 64 4.24 0.79 10.51
C ARG A 64 4.95 0.96 9.16
N HIS A 65 4.60 0.13 8.18
CA HIS A 65 5.14 0.19 6.82
C HIS A 65 3.96 0.15 5.83
N GLY A 66 3.85 -0.85 4.96
CA GLY A 66 2.78 -0.96 3.96
C GLY A 66 1.38 -1.13 4.55
N GLY A 67 1.27 -1.67 5.77
CA GLY A 67 -0.02 -1.78 6.48
C GLY A 67 -0.64 -0.42 6.87
N ALA A 68 0.13 0.67 6.79
CA ALA A 68 -0.37 2.01 7.10
C ALA A 68 -1.47 2.47 6.13
N ASN A 69 -1.41 2.08 4.86
CA ASN A 69 -2.43 2.47 3.87
C ASN A 69 -3.80 1.87 4.22
N GLU A 70 -3.84 0.62 4.67
CA GLU A 70 -5.07 -0.02 5.14
C GLU A 70 -5.57 0.64 6.43
N ALA A 71 -4.66 0.98 7.36
CA ALA A 71 -5.02 1.71 8.57
C ALA A 71 -5.65 3.07 8.26
N VAL A 72 -5.16 3.79 7.25
CA VAL A 72 -5.77 5.05 6.79
C VAL A 72 -7.18 4.83 6.25
N LEU A 73 -7.43 3.78 5.47
CA LEU A 73 -8.78 3.48 4.98
C LEU A 73 -9.75 3.20 6.14
N ARG A 74 -9.33 2.39 7.12
CA ARG A 74 -10.11 2.11 8.34
C ARG A 74 -10.38 3.39 9.14
N MET A 75 -9.38 4.25 9.28
CA MET A 75 -9.50 5.55 9.93
C MET A 75 -10.55 6.43 9.23
N LEU A 76 -10.52 6.49 7.90
CA LEU A 76 -11.51 7.26 7.13
C LEU A 76 -12.92 6.68 7.27
N GLU A 77 -13.07 5.36 7.30
CA GLU A 77 -14.33 4.68 7.60
C GLU A 77 -14.86 5.01 9.01
N GLU A 78 -13.97 5.08 10.01
CA GLU A 78 -14.32 5.46 11.39
C GLU A 78 -14.73 6.94 11.51
N ILE A 79 -14.09 7.84 10.77
CA ILE A 79 -14.45 9.27 10.72
C ILE A 79 -15.82 9.45 10.06
N GLY A 80 -16.06 8.73 8.96
CA GLY A 80 -17.28 8.84 8.16
C GLY A 80 -17.35 10.16 7.40
N GLU A 81 -18.02 11.15 7.99
CA GLU A 81 -18.30 12.45 7.35
C GLU A 81 -17.24 13.51 7.68
N TYR A 82 -17.09 14.49 6.78
CA TYR A 82 -16.08 15.54 6.89
C TYR A 82 -16.20 16.37 8.17
N GLU A 83 -17.43 16.61 8.64
CA GLU A 83 -17.72 17.37 9.85
C GLU A 83 -17.14 16.73 11.13
N ASN A 84 -16.83 15.43 11.10
CA ASN A 84 -16.25 14.70 12.23
C ASN A 84 -14.72 14.83 12.31
N VAL A 85 -14.07 15.32 11.24
CA VAL A 85 -12.60 15.43 11.18
C VAL A 85 -12.02 16.27 12.33
N PRO A 86 -12.55 17.47 12.67
CA PRO A 86 -12.01 18.26 13.78
C PRO A 86 -12.03 17.50 15.12
N ALA A 87 -13.15 16.84 15.41
CA ALA A 87 -13.31 16.06 16.65
C ALA A 87 -12.35 14.86 16.70
N PHE A 88 -12.19 14.14 15.59
CA PHE A 88 -11.23 13.03 15.48
C PHE A 88 -9.79 13.51 15.73
N ILE A 89 -9.40 14.61 15.11
CA ILE A 89 -8.05 15.18 15.26
C ILE A 89 -7.78 15.64 16.70
N ASP A 90 -8.77 16.24 17.37
CA ASP A 90 -8.65 16.63 18.78
C ASP A 90 -8.56 15.39 19.71
N GLY A 91 -9.28 14.31 19.38
CA GLY A 91 -9.18 13.01 20.06
C GLY A 91 -7.78 12.40 19.94
N VAL A 92 -7.19 12.44 18.75
CA VAL A 92 -5.81 11.99 18.50
C VAL A 92 -4.80 12.83 19.28
N LYS A 93 -4.89 14.16 19.21
CA LYS A 93 -3.94 15.08 19.87
C LYS A 93 -3.98 14.99 21.39
N SER A 94 -5.16 14.75 21.96
CA SER A 94 -5.34 14.54 23.40
C SER A 94 -4.91 13.14 23.87
N GLY A 95 -4.63 12.21 22.94
CA GLY A 95 -4.29 10.82 23.23
C GLY A 95 -5.50 9.95 23.62
N ALA A 96 -6.72 10.49 23.53
CA ALA A 96 -7.96 9.75 23.76
C ALA A 96 -8.26 8.75 22.62
N GLN A 97 -7.74 9.02 21.43
CA GLN A 97 -7.84 8.17 20.25
C GLN A 97 -6.44 7.83 19.74
N ARG A 98 -6.26 6.60 19.24
CA ARG A 98 -4.99 6.17 18.63
C ARG A 98 -5.02 6.41 17.13
N ASN A 99 -3.85 6.74 16.59
CA ASN A 99 -3.55 6.72 15.15
C ASN A 99 -3.50 5.29 14.63
#